data_AF-A0A1Y1NKR3-F1
#
_entry.id   AF-A0A1Y1NKR3-F1
#
_cell.length_a   1.000
_cell.length_b   1.000
_cell.length_c   1.000
_cell.angle_alpha   90.00
_cell.angle_beta   90.00
_cell.angle_gamma   90.00
#
_symmetry.space_group_name_H-M   'P 1'
#
loop_
_entity.id
_entity.type
_entity.pdbx_description
1 polymer ?
#
loop_
_entity_poly.entity_id
_entity_poly.type
_entity_poly.pdbx_seq_one_letter_code
_entity_poly.pdbx_strand_id
1 'polypeptide(L)'
;GGSSAGLFESNMYLAEDRILCFELVTKRNCHWILQYVKSATGETDVPDTVTELVLQRRRWLNGSFFAAIYAIAHFYEFFRSDHSFFRKVAFFVEFVFNTINMVFAWFAIGNFFLVFKILTTSLGSDDLLGRTGEILGVVFTWLYGVFLMTCFVLSMGNRPAGSGRLYTAMVWFWAIIMIYLMFAAIFIAVKAIIKDVNSGTAFSISQLFKNPVFYTLIISVMSTFGIWLIASIIMFDPWHMVTSFIQYMLLTPTYTNVLNVYAFCNTHDVSWGTKGDDKVEKLPSVNTKDGQGKTDLPDEGDLNAQYQREVEKFSTKFKEVKTPPTAAQLQEKQMDYYRGVRTGVVLIWMITNFALAALVLSSAGLERITPGGGNQQQEAINRSNIYMTIVLWSVAVLSGFKFLGAMWFLVVRMFRGV
;
A
#
# COMPACT_ATOMS: atom_id res chain seq x y z
N GLY A 1 -19.99 -2.17 -21.41
CA GLY A 1 -19.01 -1.52 -20.51
C GLY A 1 -18.07 -0.72 -21.36
N GLY A 2 -17.98 0.59 -21.11
CA GLY A 2 -17.55 1.60 -22.08
C GLY A 2 -16.07 1.57 -22.48
N SER A 3 -15.82 1.71 -23.78
CA SER A 3 -14.49 1.93 -24.37
C SER A 3 -13.97 3.36 -24.19
N SER A 4 -14.52 4.12 -23.24
CA SER A 4 -14.23 5.55 -23.03
C SER A 4 -13.88 5.91 -21.58
N ALA A 5 -13.89 4.94 -20.65
CA ALA A 5 -13.56 5.20 -19.26
C ALA A 5 -12.05 5.46 -19.11
N GLY A 6 -11.67 6.55 -18.45
CA GLY A 6 -10.27 6.85 -18.17
C GLY A 6 -9.65 5.87 -17.16
N LEU A 7 -8.32 5.91 -16.98
CA LEU A 7 -7.61 5.05 -16.03
C LEU A 7 -8.16 5.16 -14.60
N PHE A 8 -8.47 6.39 -14.18
CA PHE A 8 -8.98 6.68 -12.85
C PHE A 8 -10.32 5.97 -12.62
N GLU A 9 -11.25 6.15 -13.55
CA GLU A 9 -12.59 5.52 -13.51
C GLU A 9 -12.48 4.00 -13.57
N SER A 10 -11.62 3.47 -14.45
CA SER A 10 -11.38 2.02 -14.57
C SER A 10 -10.82 1.41 -13.27
N ASN A 11 -9.89 2.09 -12.61
CA ASN A 11 -9.39 1.65 -11.30
C ASN A 11 -10.44 1.82 -10.20
N MET A 12 -11.23 2.89 -10.24
CA MET A 12 -12.36 3.11 -9.32
C MET A 12 -13.29 1.89 -9.33
N TYR A 13 -13.73 1.46 -10.51
CA TYR A 13 -14.67 0.36 -10.66
C TYR A 13 -14.11 -1.02 -10.26
N LEU A 14 -12.80 -1.16 -10.00
CA LEU A 14 -12.28 -2.36 -9.34
C LEU A 14 -12.82 -2.53 -7.89
N ALA A 15 -13.26 -1.43 -7.28
CA ALA A 15 -13.93 -1.35 -5.99
C ALA A 15 -15.31 -0.66 -6.13
N GLU A 16 -16.10 -1.16 -7.09
CA GLU A 16 -17.47 -0.69 -7.38
C GLU A 16 -18.38 -0.66 -6.15
N ASP A 17 -18.21 -1.62 -5.23
CA ASP A 17 -18.93 -1.75 -3.97
C ASP A 17 -18.77 -0.52 -3.08
N ARG A 18 -17.55 0.00 -2.96
CA ARG A 18 -17.23 1.17 -2.13
C ARG A 18 -17.83 2.45 -2.69
N ILE A 19 -17.77 2.63 -4.01
CA ILE A 19 -18.30 3.82 -4.68
C ILE A 19 -19.83 3.78 -4.65
N LEU A 20 -20.43 2.61 -4.87
CA LEU A 20 -21.86 2.42 -4.73
C LEU A 20 -22.33 2.80 -3.32
N CYS A 21 -21.61 2.36 -2.29
CA CYS A 21 -21.92 2.76 -0.90
C CYS A 21 -21.85 4.28 -0.72
N PHE A 22 -20.83 4.94 -1.26
CA PHE A 22 -20.68 6.39 -1.19
C PHE A 22 -21.86 7.10 -1.90
N GLU A 23 -22.15 6.73 -3.15
CA GLU A 23 -23.24 7.30 -3.96
C GLU A 23 -24.63 7.08 -3.35
N LEU A 24 -24.85 5.95 -2.67
CA LEU A 24 -26.10 5.69 -1.93
C LEU A 24 -26.26 6.66 -0.76
N VAL A 25 -25.20 6.87 0.02
CA VAL A 25 -25.23 7.76 1.19
C VAL A 25 -25.33 9.23 0.76
N THR A 26 -24.69 9.61 -0.34
CA THR A 26 -24.71 10.99 -0.87
C THR A 26 -25.86 11.25 -1.85
N LYS A 27 -26.77 10.29 -2.05
CA LYS A 27 -27.87 10.42 -3.01
C LYS A 27 -28.71 11.66 -2.70
N ARG A 28 -28.88 12.51 -3.72
CA ARG A 28 -29.58 13.80 -3.61
C ARG A 28 -31.00 13.61 -3.08
N ASN A 29 -31.37 14.39 -2.07
CA ASN A 29 -32.70 14.39 -1.46
C ASN A 29 -33.16 13.00 -0.99
N CYS A 30 -32.22 12.12 -0.62
CA CYS A 30 -32.52 10.81 -0.06
C CYS A 30 -31.76 10.59 1.26
N HIS A 31 -32.26 9.68 2.08
CA HIS A 31 -31.73 9.35 3.41
C HIS A 31 -31.40 7.84 3.54
N TRP A 32 -30.79 7.24 2.51
CA TRP A 32 -30.45 5.82 2.50
C TRP A 32 -29.49 5.45 3.63
N ILE A 33 -29.77 4.35 4.32
CA ILE A 33 -29.01 3.89 5.48
C ILE A 33 -28.26 2.63 5.10
N LEU A 34 -26.93 2.69 5.19
CA LEU A 34 -26.08 1.51 5.19
C LEU A 34 -25.89 1.04 6.63
N GLN A 35 -26.17 -0.23 6.89
CA GLN A 35 -26.09 -0.81 8.22
C GLN A 35 -25.35 -2.14 8.16
N TYR A 36 -24.38 -2.30 9.06
CA TYR A 36 -23.72 -3.57 9.29
C TYR A 36 -24.60 -4.47 10.15
N VAL A 37 -24.84 -5.70 9.69
CA VAL A 37 -25.66 -6.72 10.37
C VAL A 37 -24.75 -7.89 10.73
N LYS A 38 -24.43 -8.09 12.01
CA LYS A 38 -23.44 -9.11 12.42
C LYS A 38 -23.89 -10.55 12.10
N SER A 39 -25.20 -10.81 12.07
CA SER A 39 -25.75 -12.13 11.75
C SER A 39 -25.72 -12.45 10.25
N ALA A 40 -25.45 -11.47 9.38
CA ALA A 40 -25.29 -11.70 7.95
C ALA A 40 -23.87 -12.23 7.68
N THR A 41 -23.75 -13.55 7.46
CA THR A 41 -22.49 -14.21 7.16
C THR A 41 -22.38 -14.53 5.68
N GLY A 42 -21.20 -14.29 5.10
CA GLY A 42 -20.84 -14.75 3.76
C GLY A 42 -19.53 -15.50 3.82
N GLU A 43 -19.45 -16.64 3.15
CA GLU A 43 -18.21 -17.41 3.01
C GLU A 43 -17.57 -17.10 1.65
N THR A 44 -16.25 -16.96 1.65
CA THR A 44 -15.48 -16.73 0.42
C THR A 44 -14.23 -17.58 0.46
N ASP A 45 -13.78 -18.00 -0.72
CA ASP A 45 -12.49 -18.65 -0.88
C ASP A 45 -11.36 -17.70 -0.50
N VAL A 46 -10.37 -18.23 0.22
CA VAL A 46 -9.11 -17.54 0.47
C VAL A 46 -8.10 -17.88 -0.64
N PRO A 47 -7.13 -17.01 -0.93
CA PRO A 47 -6.05 -17.35 -1.84
C PRO A 47 -5.19 -18.50 -1.29
N ASP A 48 -4.95 -19.53 -2.11
CA ASP A 48 -4.15 -20.70 -1.73
C ASP A 48 -2.65 -20.49 -1.95
N THR A 49 -2.29 -19.51 -2.78
CA THR A 49 -0.90 -19.22 -3.17
C THR A 49 -0.52 -17.76 -2.94
N VAL A 50 0.77 -17.51 -2.72
CA VAL A 50 1.31 -16.14 -2.59
C VAL A 50 1.06 -15.33 -3.87
N THR A 51 1.18 -15.96 -5.04
CA THR A 51 0.90 -15.33 -6.34
C THR A 51 -0.54 -14.82 -6.42
N GLU A 52 -1.51 -15.66 -6.07
CA GLU A 52 -2.91 -15.28 -6.06
C GLU A 52 -3.20 -14.17 -5.04
N LEU A 53 -2.61 -14.27 -3.85
CA LEU A 53 -2.71 -13.24 -2.82
C LEU A 53 -2.21 -11.88 -3.33
N VAL A 54 -1.07 -11.83 -4.02
CA VAL A 54 -0.50 -10.59 -4.58
C VAL A 54 -1.43 -10.00 -5.65
N LEU A 55 -1.97 -10.83 -6.55
CA LEU A 55 -2.88 -10.38 -7.60
C LEU A 55 -4.22 -9.88 -7.03
N GLN A 56 -4.80 -10.58 -6.07
CA GLN A 56 -6.03 -10.16 -5.39
C GLN A 56 -5.80 -8.83 -4.65
N ARG A 57 -4.68 -8.70 -3.95
CA ARG A 57 -4.38 -7.50 -3.15
C ARG A 57 -4.05 -6.29 -3.99
N ARG A 58 -3.45 -6.46 -5.19
CA ARG A 58 -3.34 -5.38 -6.18
C ARG A 58 -4.70 -4.77 -6.48
N ARG A 59 -5.70 -5.61 -6.84
CA ARG A 59 -7.07 -5.14 -7.16
C ARG A 59 -7.65 -4.34 -6.01
N TRP A 60 -7.59 -4.89 -4.80
CA TRP A 60 -8.19 -4.26 -3.62
C TRP A 60 -7.48 -2.97 -3.22
N LEU A 61 -6.15 -2.94 -3.23
CA LEU A 61 -5.39 -1.75 -2.86
C LEU A 61 -5.58 -0.62 -3.87
N ASN A 62 -5.47 -0.93 -5.18
CA ASN A 62 -5.68 0.07 -6.23
C ASN A 62 -7.13 0.57 -6.22
N GLY A 63 -8.11 -0.32 -6.24
CA GLY A 63 -9.53 0.08 -6.22
C GLY A 63 -9.88 0.92 -4.98
N SER A 64 -9.40 0.51 -3.80
CA SER A 64 -9.60 1.28 -2.57
C SER A 64 -8.96 2.65 -2.61
N PHE A 65 -7.75 2.76 -3.16
CA PHE A 65 -7.00 4.00 -3.24
C PHE A 65 -7.70 5.02 -4.16
N PHE A 66 -8.09 4.59 -5.37
CA PHE A 66 -8.78 5.47 -6.31
C PHE A 66 -10.20 5.82 -5.84
N ALA A 67 -10.93 4.88 -5.23
CA ALA A 67 -12.23 5.16 -4.60
C ALA A 67 -12.10 6.16 -3.43
N ALA A 68 -11.04 6.09 -2.64
CA ALA A 68 -10.79 7.05 -1.56
C ALA A 68 -10.49 8.45 -2.10
N ILE A 69 -9.67 8.58 -3.14
CA ILE A 69 -9.45 9.88 -3.81
C ILE A 69 -10.77 10.45 -4.35
N TYR A 70 -11.60 9.61 -4.97
CA TYR A 70 -12.91 10.03 -5.47
C TYR A 70 -13.80 10.57 -4.35
N ALA A 71 -13.94 9.80 -3.25
CA ALA A 71 -14.72 10.20 -2.09
C ALA A 71 -14.18 11.50 -1.46
N ILE A 72 -12.85 11.70 -1.48
CA ILE A 72 -12.22 12.94 -0.98
C ILE A 72 -12.51 14.13 -1.87
N ALA A 73 -12.44 13.97 -3.19
CA ALA A 73 -12.79 15.04 -4.12
C ALA A 73 -14.29 15.41 -4.04
N HIS A 74 -15.15 14.44 -3.72
CA HIS A 74 -16.61 14.59 -3.71
C HIS A 74 -17.23 14.66 -2.30
N PHE A 75 -16.45 14.92 -1.24
CA PHE A 75 -16.97 14.94 0.13
C PHE A 75 -18.14 15.93 0.33
N TYR A 76 -18.18 17.01 -0.46
CA TYR A 76 -19.26 18.00 -0.41
C TYR A 76 -20.63 17.40 -0.77
N GLU A 77 -20.66 16.24 -1.42
CA GLU A 77 -21.90 15.54 -1.77
C GLU A 77 -22.65 15.00 -0.55
N PHE A 78 -22.02 14.89 0.63
CA PHE A 78 -22.76 14.60 1.86
C PHE A 78 -23.83 15.67 2.15
N PHE A 79 -23.59 16.93 1.75
CA PHE A 79 -24.52 18.02 2.04
C PHE A 79 -25.77 18.03 1.15
N ARG A 80 -25.72 17.42 -0.04
CA ARG A 80 -26.89 17.28 -0.94
C ARG A 80 -27.87 16.17 -0.53
N SER A 81 -27.48 15.30 0.41
CA SER A 81 -28.35 14.26 0.96
C SER A 81 -29.41 14.82 1.92
N ASP A 82 -30.48 14.07 2.17
CA ASP A 82 -31.54 14.45 3.13
C ASP A 82 -31.31 13.86 4.53
N HIS A 83 -30.03 13.60 4.89
CA HIS A 83 -29.67 13.12 6.22
C HIS A 83 -29.81 14.22 7.28
N SER A 84 -30.13 13.83 8.51
CA SER A 84 -30.19 14.74 9.66
C SER A 84 -28.85 15.43 9.92
N PHE A 85 -28.88 16.61 10.55
CA PHE A 85 -27.67 17.40 10.84
C PHE A 85 -26.60 16.58 11.58
N PHE A 86 -26.97 15.91 12.68
CA PHE A 86 -26.03 15.09 13.45
C PHE A 86 -25.43 13.93 12.65
N ARG A 87 -26.20 13.36 11.71
CA ARG A 87 -25.70 12.30 10.85
C ARG A 87 -24.72 12.81 9.81
N LYS A 88 -24.96 13.99 9.23
CA LYS A 88 -24.01 14.67 8.35
C LYS A 88 -22.70 14.99 9.09
N VAL A 89 -22.78 15.42 10.36
CA VAL A 89 -21.61 15.59 11.22
C VAL A 89 -20.87 14.27 11.43
N ALA A 90 -21.58 13.18 11.73
CA ALA A 90 -20.96 11.86 11.89
C ALA A 90 -20.23 11.39 10.61
N PHE A 91 -20.83 11.57 9.43
CA PHE A 91 -20.16 11.28 8.15
C PHE A 91 -18.92 12.13 7.95
N PHE A 92 -18.95 13.41 8.35
CA PHE A 92 -17.76 14.26 8.27
C PHE A 92 -16.63 13.76 9.20
N VAL A 93 -16.96 13.33 10.43
CA VAL A 93 -15.97 12.73 11.33
C VAL A 93 -15.38 11.44 10.75
N GLU A 94 -16.22 10.55 10.21
CA GLU A 94 -15.79 9.32 9.53
C GLU A 94 -14.90 9.64 8.33
N PHE A 95 -15.27 10.65 7.54
CA PHE A 95 -14.52 11.11 6.38
C PHE A 95 -13.12 11.63 6.76
N VAL A 96 -13.02 12.44 7.82
CA VAL A 96 -11.72 12.90 8.35
C VAL A 96 -10.88 11.71 8.81
N PHE A 97 -11.47 10.77 9.54
CA PHE A 97 -10.78 9.55 9.96
C PHE A 97 -10.26 8.73 8.76
N ASN A 98 -11.07 8.52 7.73
CA ASN A 98 -10.67 7.79 6.53
C ASN A 98 -9.57 8.53 5.75
N THR A 99 -9.62 9.86 5.70
CA THR A 99 -8.59 10.69 5.08
C THR A 99 -7.25 10.53 5.80
N ILE A 100 -7.25 10.57 7.13
CA ILE A 100 -6.03 10.34 7.93
C ILE A 100 -5.49 8.92 7.67
N ASN A 101 -6.34 7.89 7.68
CA ASN A 101 -5.90 6.52 7.36
C ASN A 101 -5.28 6.43 5.97
N MET A 102 -5.84 7.13 4.97
CA MET A 102 -5.28 7.15 3.61
C MET A 102 -3.90 7.80 3.57
N VAL A 103 -3.68 8.89 4.32
CA VAL A 103 -2.35 9.51 4.45
C VAL A 103 -1.36 8.55 5.09
N PHE A 104 -1.76 7.85 6.16
CA PHE A 104 -0.92 6.81 6.78
C PHE A 104 -0.61 5.65 5.82
N ALA A 105 -1.58 5.22 5.01
CA ALA A 105 -1.38 4.19 4.00
C ALA A 105 -0.43 4.64 2.88
N TRP A 106 -0.52 5.91 2.44
CA TRP A 106 0.39 6.50 1.46
C TRP A 106 1.85 6.48 1.94
N PHE A 107 2.08 6.83 3.20
CA PHE A 107 3.40 6.86 3.83
C PHE A 107 3.79 5.56 4.53
N ALA A 108 3.04 4.47 4.35
CA ALA A 108 3.24 3.23 5.11
C ALA A 108 4.65 2.65 4.93
N ILE A 109 5.19 2.69 3.70
CA ILE A 109 6.51 2.14 3.40
C ILE A 109 7.64 2.96 4.04
N GLY A 110 7.54 4.30 3.98
CA GLY A 110 8.49 5.20 4.64
C GLY A 110 8.40 5.08 6.17
N ASN A 111 7.19 5.02 6.72
CA ASN A 111 6.95 4.81 8.14
C ASN A 111 7.54 3.49 8.64
N PHE A 112 7.31 2.40 7.92
CA PHE A 112 7.85 1.10 8.30
C PHE A 112 9.37 1.10 8.26
N PHE A 113 9.98 1.67 7.21
CA PHE A 113 11.43 1.82 7.14
C PHE A 113 12.00 2.68 8.28
N LEU A 114 11.34 3.78 8.63
CA LEU A 114 11.76 4.65 9.74
C LEU A 114 11.71 3.94 11.09
N VAL A 115 10.59 3.26 11.38
CA VAL A 115 10.46 2.43 12.59
C VAL A 115 11.57 1.38 12.61
N PHE A 116 11.76 0.66 11.50
CA PHE A 116 12.82 -0.34 11.37
C PHE A 116 14.19 0.27 11.66
N LYS A 117 14.55 1.37 10.99
CA LYS A 117 15.89 1.97 11.08
C LYS A 117 16.16 2.54 12.46
N ILE A 118 15.18 3.19 13.08
CA ILE A 118 15.32 3.80 14.41
C ILE A 118 15.48 2.70 15.47
N LEU A 119 14.61 1.69 15.52
CA LEU A 119 14.71 0.60 16.50
C LEU A 119 16.04 -0.16 16.37
N THR A 120 16.40 -0.47 15.13
CA THR A 120 17.63 -1.20 14.80
C THR A 120 18.88 -0.41 15.19
N THR A 121 18.87 0.90 15.01
CA THR A 121 19.99 1.78 15.42
C THR A 121 20.05 1.92 16.94
N SER A 122 18.90 2.05 17.61
CA SER A 122 18.83 2.11 19.07
C SER A 122 19.44 0.88 19.73
N LEU A 123 19.26 -0.32 19.17
CA LEU A 123 19.88 -1.55 19.69
C LEU A 123 21.41 -1.51 19.76
N GLY A 124 22.07 -0.65 18.96
CA GLY A 124 23.52 -0.48 18.97
C GLY A 124 24.06 0.29 20.17
N SER A 125 23.23 0.87 21.03
CA SER A 125 23.71 1.56 22.23
C SER A 125 24.42 0.62 23.19
N ASP A 126 25.44 1.10 23.90
CA ASP A 126 26.25 0.31 24.85
C ASP A 126 25.41 -0.34 25.97
N ASP A 127 24.33 0.31 26.39
CA ASP A 127 23.38 -0.21 27.39
C ASP A 127 22.52 -1.40 26.89
N LEU A 128 22.54 -1.69 25.59
CA LEU A 128 21.72 -2.70 24.92
C LEU A 128 22.57 -3.86 24.36
N LEU A 129 22.75 -3.93 23.04
CA LEU A 129 23.56 -4.97 22.39
C LEU A 129 24.95 -4.45 22.00
N GLY A 130 25.24 -3.17 22.23
CA GLY A 130 26.51 -2.52 21.89
C GLY A 130 26.94 -2.80 20.44
N ARG A 131 28.21 -3.16 20.27
CA ARG A 131 28.81 -3.41 18.95
C ARG A 131 28.10 -4.49 18.14
N THR A 132 27.57 -5.53 18.78
CA THR A 132 26.81 -6.59 18.08
C THR A 132 25.52 -6.04 17.50
N GLY A 133 24.81 -5.18 18.25
CA GLY A 133 23.60 -4.51 17.78
C GLY A 133 23.88 -3.58 16.60
N GLU A 134 25.00 -2.86 16.64
CA GLU A 134 25.43 -1.98 15.56
C GLU A 134 25.71 -2.76 14.26
N ILE A 135 26.48 -3.86 14.35
CA ILE A 135 26.81 -4.71 13.19
C ILE A 135 25.53 -5.31 12.60
N LEU A 136 24.68 -5.92 13.43
CA LEU A 136 23.40 -6.48 12.98
C LEU A 136 22.54 -5.41 12.34
N GLY A 137 22.56 -4.19 12.89
CA GLY A 137 21.74 -3.11 12.38
C GLY A 137 22.17 -2.61 11.01
N VAL A 138 23.48 -2.54 10.76
CA VAL A 138 24.01 -2.24 9.42
C VAL A 138 23.64 -3.36 8.44
N VAL A 139 23.88 -4.62 8.80
CA VAL A 139 23.58 -5.78 7.95
C VAL A 139 22.10 -5.83 7.57
N PHE A 140 21.18 -5.74 8.54
CA PHE A 140 19.76 -5.77 8.25
C PHE A 140 19.29 -4.54 7.47
N THR A 141 19.89 -3.38 7.66
CA THR A 141 19.54 -2.19 6.85
C THR A 141 19.89 -2.39 5.38
N TRP A 142 21.07 -2.95 5.08
CA TRP A 142 21.45 -3.28 3.71
C TRP A 142 20.56 -4.36 3.11
N LEU A 143 20.28 -5.43 3.86
CA LEU A 143 19.37 -6.49 3.42
C LEU A 143 17.96 -5.94 3.15
N TYR A 144 17.42 -5.09 4.03
CA TYR A 144 16.16 -4.40 3.82
C TYR A 144 16.16 -3.66 2.49
N GLY A 145 17.19 -2.85 2.24
CA GLY A 145 17.31 -2.06 1.01
C GLY A 145 17.36 -2.93 -0.24
N VAL A 146 18.17 -3.99 -0.24
CA VAL A 146 18.29 -4.93 -1.37
C VAL A 146 16.97 -5.63 -1.64
N PHE A 147 16.30 -6.16 -0.61
CA PHE A 147 15.02 -6.84 -0.79
C PHE A 147 13.90 -5.90 -1.20
N LEU A 148 13.89 -4.66 -0.70
CA LEU A 148 12.94 -3.65 -1.13
C LEU A 148 13.16 -3.29 -2.62
N MET A 149 14.40 -3.06 -3.03
CA MET A 149 14.72 -2.83 -4.45
C MET A 149 14.33 -4.03 -5.32
N THR A 150 14.54 -5.25 -4.82
CA THR A 150 14.09 -6.46 -5.51
C THR A 150 12.56 -6.49 -5.64
N CYS A 151 11.80 -6.04 -4.64
CA CYS A 151 10.33 -5.91 -4.74
C CYS A 151 9.93 -4.97 -5.88
N PHE A 152 10.60 -3.83 -6.03
CA PHE A 152 10.36 -2.90 -7.15
C PHE A 152 10.68 -3.54 -8.50
N VAL A 153 11.83 -4.20 -8.63
CA VAL A 153 12.25 -4.87 -9.87
C VAL A 153 11.26 -5.97 -10.26
N LEU A 154 10.88 -6.84 -9.33
CA LEU A 154 9.90 -7.90 -9.60
C LEU A 154 8.52 -7.34 -9.93
N SER A 155 8.11 -6.26 -9.27
CA SER A 155 6.79 -5.66 -9.49
C SER A 155 6.64 -4.97 -10.85
N MET A 156 7.74 -4.45 -11.42
CA MET A 156 7.73 -3.79 -12.73
C MET A 156 8.07 -4.74 -13.88
N GLY A 157 8.96 -5.72 -13.65
CA GLY A 157 9.51 -6.56 -14.71
C GLY A 157 8.76 -7.86 -14.97
N ASN A 158 8.15 -8.46 -13.95
CA ASN A 158 7.63 -9.83 -14.04
C ASN A 158 6.19 -9.93 -13.52
N ARG A 159 5.36 -10.75 -14.18
CA ARG A 159 4.07 -11.16 -13.62
C ARG A 159 4.30 -12.13 -12.46
N PRO A 160 3.57 -12.02 -11.33
CA PRO A 160 3.67 -12.93 -10.19
C PRO A 160 3.47 -14.41 -10.54
N ALA A 161 2.74 -14.71 -11.61
CA ALA A 161 2.57 -16.07 -12.14
C ALA A 161 3.91 -16.69 -12.60
N GLY A 162 4.82 -15.90 -13.16
CA GLY A 162 6.13 -16.37 -13.62
C GLY A 162 7.21 -16.42 -12.51
N SER A 163 7.04 -15.64 -11.44
CA SER A 163 8.06 -15.48 -10.39
C SER A 163 7.56 -15.84 -8.98
N GLY A 164 6.56 -16.71 -8.86
CA GLY A 164 5.92 -17.06 -7.59
C GLY A 164 6.91 -17.51 -6.49
N ARG A 165 7.95 -18.27 -6.84
CA ARG A 165 9.01 -18.69 -5.90
C ARG A 165 9.78 -17.51 -5.28
N LEU A 166 10.04 -16.48 -6.07
CA LEU A 166 10.74 -15.27 -5.59
C LEU A 166 9.83 -14.46 -4.65
N TYR A 167 8.54 -14.35 -4.97
CA TYR A 167 7.56 -13.74 -4.06
C TYR A 167 7.46 -14.52 -2.74
N THR A 168 7.43 -15.86 -2.77
CA THR A 168 7.45 -16.67 -1.54
C THR A 168 8.73 -16.46 -0.73
N ALA A 169 9.89 -16.38 -1.37
CA ALA A 169 11.16 -16.09 -0.69
C ALA A 169 11.15 -14.70 -0.02
N MET A 170 10.56 -13.70 -0.67
CA MET A 170 10.38 -12.36 -0.07
C MET A 170 9.49 -12.40 1.16
N VAL A 171 8.37 -13.14 1.12
CA VAL A 171 7.47 -13.27 2.27
C VAL A 171 8.21 -13.80 3.50
N TRP A 172 9.03 -14.85 3.32
CA TRP A 172 9.84 -15.40 4.40
C TRP A 172 10.89 -14.42 4.92
N PHE A 173 11.59 -13.70 4.03
CA PHE A 173 12.55 -12.68 4.42
C PHE A 173 11.89 -11.58 5.27
N TRP A 174 10.76 -11.05 4.81
CA TRP A 174 10.03 -10.01 5.53
C TRP A 174 9.50 -10.50 6.89
N ALA A 175 9.07 -11.75 6.98
CA ALA A 175 8.70 -12.37 8.26
C ALA A 175 9.88 -12.43 9.24
N ILE A 176 11.09 -12.78 8.77
CA ILE A 176 12.31 -12.77 9.61
C ILE A 176 12.65 -11.36 10.10
N ILE A 177 12.53 -10.35 9.23
CA ILE A 177 12.70 -8.95 9.64
C ILE A 177 11.67 -8.56 10.70
N MET A 178 10.42 -9.03 10.59
CA MET A 178 9.40 -8.78 11.63
C MET A 178 9.77 -9.41 12.97
N ILE A 179 10.27 -10.65 12.97
CA ILE A 179 10.73 -11.32 14.19
C ILE A 179 11.84 -10.51 14.85
N TYR A 180 12.81 -10.03 14.06
CA TYR A 180 13.88 -9.16 14.55
C TYR A 180 13.34 -7.85 15.15
N LEU A 181 12.37 -7.20 14.49
CA LEU A 181 11.76 -5.97 15.00
C LEU A 181 10.96 -6.19 16.27
N MET A 182 10.22 -7.30 16.36
CA MET A 182 9.50 -7.67 17.58
C MET A 182 10.47 -7.92 18.73
N PHE A 183 11.57 -8.64 18.48
CA PHE A 183 12.65 -8.81 19.44
C PHE A 183 13.23 -7.47 19.88
N ALA A 184 13.57 -6.58 18.94
CA ALA A 184 14.11 -5.26 19.23
C ALA A 184 13.17 -4.44 20.12
N ALA A 185 11.89 -4.38 19.78
CA ALA A 185 10.88 -3.64 20.53
C ALA A 185 10.73 -4.18 21.96
N ILE A 186 10.60 -5.50 22.12
CA ILE A 186 10.45 -6.15 23.43
C ILE A 186 11.72 -6.00 24.27
N PHE A 187 12.91 -6.17 23.66
CA PHE A 187 14.17 -6.07 24.37
C PHE A 187 14.44 -4.65 24.88
N ILE A 188 14.22 -3.64 24.03
CA ILE A 188 14.33 -2.22 24.42
C ILE A 188 13.34 -1.90 25.54
N ALA A 189 12.08 -2.36 25.42
CA ALA A 189 11.06 -2.19 26.44
C ALA A 189 11.49 -2.77 27.80
N VAL A 190 11.93 -4.02 27.84
CA VAL A 190 12.35 -4.70 29.06
C VAL A 190 13.55 -4.00 29.70
N LYS A 191 14.56 -3.62 28.91
CA LYS A 191 15.75 -2.91 29.41
C LYS A 191 15.40 -1.52 29.95
N ALA A 192 14.50 -0.79 29.28
CA ALA A 192 14.00 0.49 29.76
C ALA A 192 13.30 0.35 31.12
N ILE A 193 12.45 -0.67 31.28
CA ILE A 193 11.77 -0.98 32.55
C ILE A 193 12.79 -1.32 33.64
N ILE A 194 13.77 -2.19 33.37
CA ILE A 194 14.78 -2.58 34.36
C ILE A 194 15.62 -1.38 34.81
N LYS A 195 16.03 -0.50 33.87
CA LYS A 195 16.79 0.72 34.18
C LYS A 195 15.99 1.64 35.09
N ASP A 196 14.69 1.79 34.84
CA ASP A 196 13.81 2.63 35.65
C ASP A 196 13.55 2.05 37.05
N VAL A 197 13.30 0.74 37.15
CA VAL A 197 13.10 0.03 38.44
C VAL A 197 14.36 0.06 39.30
N ASN A 198 15.55 -0.07 38.70
CA ASN A 198 16.82 -0.05 39.42
C ASN A 198 17.25 1.34 39.87
N SER A 199 16.56 2.41 39.45
CA SER A 199 16.88 3.80 39.83
C SER A 199 16.45 4.19 41.26
N GLY A 200 15.98 3.22 42.06
CA GLY A 200 15.75 3.38 43.51
C GLY A 200 14.31 3.74 43.89
N THR A 201 13.41 3.85 42.92
CA THR A 201 11.98 4.05 43.16
C THR A 201 11.26 2.72 43.39
N ALA A 202 10.72 2.49 44.59
CA ALA A 202 9.87 1.33 44.87
C ALA A 202 8.70 1.27 43.86
N PHE A 203 8.50 0.11 43.22
CA PHE A 203 7.44 -0.08 42.24
C PHE A 203 6.07 0.22 42.86
N SER A 204 5.45 1.31 42.43
CA SER A 204 4.09 1.68 42.80
C SER A 204 3.22 1.66 41.56
N ILE A 205 1.98 1.17 41.67
CA ILE A 205 0.98 1.21 40.59
C ILE A 205 0.80 2.64 40.07
N SER A 206 0.99 3.66 40.93
CA SER A 206 0.94 5.07 40.52
C SER A 206 2.03 5.48 39.53
N GLN A 207 3.17 4.78 39.50
CA GLN A 207 4.27 5.05 38.55
C GLN A 207 3.95 4.58 37.14
N LEU A 208 3.09 3.57 36.98
CA LEU A 208 2.63 3.13 35.65
C LEU A 208 1.93 4.25 34.88
N PHE A 209 1.29 5.18 35.58
CA PHE A 209 0.57 6.31 34.99
C PHE A 209 1.33 7.64 35.07
N LYS A 210 2.39 7.74 35.88
CA LYS A 210 3.18 8.97 36.05
C LYS A 210 4.49 8.96 35.26
N ASN A 211 5.09 7.79 35.04
CA ASN A 211 6.36 7.69 34.35
C ASN A 211 6.15 7.69 32.83
N PRO A 212 6.79 8.62 32.09
CA PRO A 212 6.67 8.72 30.64
C PRO A 212 7.06 7.47 29.85
N VAL A 213 8.03 6.71 30.34
CA VAL A 213 8.45 5.45 29.73
C VAL A 213 7.35 4.40 29.90
N PHE A 214 6.84 4.23 31.12
CA PHE A 214 5.83 3.21 31.41
C PHE A 214 4.49 3.48 30.73
N TYR A 215 3.94 4.69 30.81
CA TYR A 215 2.64 4.94 30.18
C TYR A 215 2.75 4.85 28.64
N THR A 216 3.85 5.29 28.03
CA THR A 216 4.03 5.20 26.57
C THR A 216 4.12 3.75 26.11
N LEU A 217 4.80 2.91 26.90
CA LEU A 217 4.85 1.48 26.66
C LEU A 217 3.46 0.83 26.76
N ILE A 218 2.71 1.14 27.82
CA ILE A 218 1.35 0.62 28.02
C ILE A 218 0.46 1.02 26.85
N ILE A 219 0.49 2.29 26.43
CA ILE A 219 -0.30 2.78 25.30
C ILE A 219 0.07 2.02 24.02
N SER A 220 1.35 1.83 23.74
CA SER A 220 1.83 1.09 22.57
C SER A 220 1.36 -0.37 22.55
N VAL A 221 1.48 -1.08 23.69
CA VAL A 221 1.01 -2.48 23.82
C VAL A 221 -0.50 -2.56 23.70
N MET A 222 -1.23 -1.64 24.35
CA MET A 222 -2.69 -1.58 24.29
C MET A 222 -3.18 -1.24 22.88
N SER A 223 -2.54 -0.31 22.16
CA SER A 223 -2.94 0.05 20.80
C SER A 223 -2.66 -1.05 19.78
N THR A 224 -1.64 -1.86 20.02
CA THR A 224 -1.20 -2.93 19.10
C THR A 224 -1.93 -4.25 19.38
N PHE A 225 -2.16 -4.58 20.66
CA PHE A 225 -2.70 -5.87 21.09
C PHE A 225 -3.97 -5.73 21.92
N GLY A 226 -3.92 -4.89 22.97
CA GLY A 226 -4.95 -4.83 23.99
C GLY A 226 -6.34 -4.47 23.46
N ILE A 227 -6.42 -3.45 22.61
CA ILE A 227 -7.68 -3.00 22.01
C ILE A 227 -8.33 -4.12 21.18
N TRP A 228 -7.55 -4.82 20.36
CA TRP A 228 -8.05 -5.91 19.51
C TRP A 228 -8.50 -7.12 20.33
N LEU A 229 -7.75 -7.46 21.38
CA LEU A 229 -8.11 -8.54 22.31
C LEU A 229 -9.38 -8.20 23.11
N ILE A 230 -9.48 -6.99 23.65
CA ILE A 230 -10.65 -6.55 24.40
C ILE A 230 -11.87 -6.50 23.49
N ALA A 231 -11.73 -5.94 22.28
CA ALA A 231 -12.82 -5.88 21.31
C ALA A 231 -13.32 -7.27 20.92
N SER A 232 -12.41 -8.23 20.67
CA SER A 232 -12.79 -9.59 20.27
C SER A 232 -13.50 -10.35 21.38
N ILE A 233 -13.06 -10.20 22.63
CA ILE A 233 -13.74 -10.77 23.81
C ILE A 233 -15.13 -10.16 23.98
N ILE A 234 -15.27 -8.84 23.94
CA ILE A 234 -16.56 -8.15 24.08
C ILE A 234 -17.51 -8.54 22.93
N MET A 235 -16.97 -8.76 21.73
CA MET A 235 -17.73 -9.22 20.57
C MET A 235 -18.02 -10.72 20.57
N PHE A 236 -17.57 -11.50 21.56
CA PHE A 236 -17.71 -12.96 21.62
C PHE A 236 -17.09 -13.70 20.43
N ASP A 237 -15.98 -13.21 19.88
CA ASP A 237 -15.24 -13.87 18.81
C ASP A 237 -13.70 -13.73 18.99
N PRO A 238 -13.13 -14.33 20.05
CA PRO A 238 -11.70 -14.23 20.33
C PRO A 238 -10.85 -15.16 19.46
N TRP A 239 -11.46 -16.04 18.65
CA TRP A 239 -10.73 -17.18 18.06
C TRP A 239 -9.68 -16.76 17.03
N HIS A 240 -9.93 -15.68 16.29
CA HIS A 240 -8.97 -15.10 15.37
C HIS A 240 -7.71 -14.56 16.06
N MET A 241 -7.82 -14.12 17.31
CA MET A 241 -6.66 -13.67 18.10
C MET A 241 -5.73 -14.83 18.47
N VAL A 242 -6.27 -16.04 18.62
CA VAL A 242 -5.49 -17.22 19.00
C VAL A 242 -4.91 -17.92 17.78
N THR A 243 -5.70 -18.06 16.71
CA THR A 243 -5.33 -18.91 15.56
C THR A 243 -4.47 -18.22 14.52
N SER A 244 -4.69 -16.92 14.28
CA SER A 244 -4.17 -16.21 13.09
C SER A 244 -3.36 -14.96 13.41
N PHE A 245 -3.36 -14.51 14.66
CA PHE A 245 -2.77 -13.21 15.03
C PHE A 245 -1.25 -13.18 14.87
N ILE A 246 -0.56 -14.25 15.27
CA ILE A 246 0.91 -14.33 15.14
C ILE A 246 1.29 -14.29 13.66
N GLN A 247 0.60 -15.05 12.82
CA GLN A 247 0.81 -15.09 11.37
C GLN A 247 0.54 -13.71 10.74
N TYR A 248 -0.53 -13.03 11.16
CA TYR A 248 -0.85 -11.68 10.71
C TYR A 248 0.27 -10.68 11.06
N MET A 249 0.78 -10.73 12.30
CA MET A 249 1.89 -9.89 12.74
C MET A 249 3.14 -10.14 11.88
N LEU A 250 3.53 -11.39 11.68
CA LEU A 250 4.69 -11.76 10.87
C LEU A 250 4.56 -11.31 9.41
N LEU A 251 3.34 -11.27 8.86
CA LEU A 251 3.07 -10.83 7.49
C LEU A 251 2.90 -9.31 7.32
N THR A 252 2.89 -8.53 8.40
CA THR A 252 2.79 -7.06 8.35
C THR A 252 3.80 -6.39 7.41
N PRO A 253 5.12 -6.72 7.45
CA PRO A 253 6.07 -6.16 6.48
C PRO A 253 5.80 -6.60 5.05
N THR A 254 5.28 -7.81 4.83
CA THR A 254 4.88 -8.27 3.49
C THR A 254 3.73 -7.41 2.94
N TYR A 255 2.73 -7.10 3.77
CA TYR A 255 1.63 -6.22 3.36
C TYR A 255 2.14 -4.82 3.00
N THR A 256 3.10 -4.31 3.76
CA THR A 256 3.61 -2.94 3.59
C THR A 256 4.64 -2.80 2.46
N ASN A 257 5.57 -3.75 2.32
CA ASN A 257 6.70 -3.66 1.38
C ASN A 257 6.48 -4.46 0.10
N VAL A 258 5.79 -5.61 0.15
CA VAL A 258 5.57 -6.43 -1.05
C VAL A 258 4.27 -6.04 -1.73
N LEU A 259 3.15 -6.11 -1.00
CA LEU A 259 1.83 -5.91 -1.61
C LEU A 259 1.60 -4.46 -2.05
N ASN A 260 1.95 -3.47 -1.23
CA ASN A 260 1.81 -2.07 -1.61
C ASN A 260 2.70 -1.69 -2.81
N VAL A 261 3.99 -2.09 -2.80
CA VAL A 261 4.90 -1.84 -3.94
C VAL A 261 4.33 -2.47 -5.20
N TYR A 262 3.89 -3.72 -5.12
CA TYR A 262 3.29 -4.40 -6.28
C TYR A 262 2.04 -3.67 -6.78
N ALA A 263 1.15 -3.25 -5.88
CA ALA A 263 -0.08 -2.54 -6.22
C ALA A 263 0.21 -1.22 -6.95
N PHE A 264 1.06 -0.36 -6.38
CA PHE A 264 1.40 0.94 -6.97
C PHE A 264 2.13 0.79 -8.32
N CYS A 265 3.08 -0.16 -8.41
CA CYS A 265 3.77 -0.50 -9.65
C CYS A 265 2.83 -1.09 -10.72
N ASN A 266 1.62 -1.52 -10.37
CA ASN A 266 0.65 -2.12 -11.29
C ASN A 266 -0.69 -1.38 -11.34
N THR A 267 -0.70 -0.06 -11.10
CA THR A 267 -1.89 0.80 -11.24
C THR A 267 -2.43 0.92 -12.67
N HIS A 268 -1.57 0.74 -13.66
CA HIS A 268 -1.95 0.66 -15.08
C HIS A 268 -2.75 -0.60 -15.44
N ASP A 269 -2.62 -1.67 -14.64
CA ASP A 269 -3.34 -2.91 -14.86
C ASP A 269 -4.71 -2.78 -14.20
N VAL A 270 -5.76 -2.77 -15.02
CA VAL A 270 -7.17 -2.70 -14.58
C VAL A 270 -7.89 -4.03 -14.80
N SER A 271 -7.14 -5.11 -15.01
CA SER A 271 -7.72 -6.46 -15.11
C SER A 271 -8.34 -6.89 -13.79
N TRP A 272 -9.48 -7.58 -13.88
CA TRP A 272 -10.18 -8.10 -12.71
C TRP A 272 -9.42 -9.26 -12.03
N GLY A 273 -8.60 -10.00 -12.79
CA GLY A 273 -7.80 -11.11 -12.27
C GLY A 273 -8.63 -12.30 -11.80
N THR A 274 -9.64 -12.71 -12.58
CA THR A 274 -10.42 -13.93 -12.36
C THR A 274 -9.49 -15.17 -12.40
N LYS A 275 -9.71 -16.13 -11.47
CA LYS A 275 -9.01 -17.42 -11.44
C LYS A 275 -9.07 -18.06 -12.85
N GLY A 276 -7.96 -18.09 -13.59
CA GLY A 276 -7.83 -18.79 -14.88
C GLY A 276 -7.84 -17.93 -16.16
N ASP A 277 -7.94 -16.60 -16.08
CA ASP A 277 -7.99 -15.73 -17.29
C ASP A 277 -6.63 -15.26 -17.82
N ASP A 278 -5.52 -15.81 -17.31
CA ASP A 278 -4.17 -15.58 -17.86
C ASP A 278 -4.02 -16.29 -19.22
N LYS A 279 -4.67 -15.75 -20.26
CA LYS A 279 -4.34 -16.12 -21.63
C LYS A 279 -2.92 -15.62 -21.91
N VAL A 280 -2.00 -16.58 -22.02
CA VAL A 280 -0.66 -16.32 -22.53
C VAL A 280 -0.81 -15.61 -23.88
N GLU A 281 -0.22 -14.43 -23.98
CA GLU A 281 -0.21 -13.63 -25.19
C GLU A 281 0.42 -14.49 -26.29
N LYS A 282 -0.42 -14.98 -27.23
CA LYS A 282 0.05 -15.81 -28.32
C LYS A 282 0.97 -14.94 -29.17
N LEU A 283 2.26 -15.26 -29.15
CA LEU A 283 3.22 -14.71 -30.10
C LEU A 283 2.64 -14.86 -31.52
N PRO A 284 2.83 -13.87 -32.40
CA PRO A 284 2.38 -13.98 -33.79
C PRO A 284 3.07 -15.20 -34.42
N SER A 285 2.29 -16.25 -34.64
CA SER A 285 2.75 -17.42 -35.37
C SER A 285 2.83 -17.06 -36.84
N VAL A 286 4.05 -16.98 -37.38
CA VAL A 286 4.24 -16.91 -38.84
C VAL A 286 3.77 -18.24 -39.41
N ASN A 287 2.67 -18.20 -40.17
CA ASN A 287 2.23 -19.35 -40.95
C ASN A 287 3.12 -19.47 -42.19
N THR A 288 4.19 -20.27 -42.12
CA THR A 288 5.00 -20.69 -43.27
C THR A 288 4.31 -21.83 -44.03
N LYS A 289 3.01 -21.70 -44.31
CA LYS A 289 2.27 -22.78 -44.98
C LYS A 289 2.52 -22.90 -46.48
N ASP A 290 3.21 -21.95 -47.09
CA ASP A 290 3.66 -22.09 -48.47
C ASP A 290 5.11 -21.66 -48.54
N GLY A 291 6.03 -22.62 -48.67
CA GLY A 291 7.47 -22.41 -48.88
C GLY A 291 7.82 -21.70 -50.20
N GLN A 292 6.95 -20.80 -50.66
CA GLN A 292 7.18 -19.86 -51.73
C GLN A 292 7.32 -18.49 -51.09
N GLY A 293 8.56 -18.06 -50.90
CA GLY A 293 8.82 -16.63 -50.93
C GLY A 293 8.26 -16.13 -52.25
N LYS A 294 7.15 -15.39 -52.21
CA LYS A 294 6.72 -14.58 -53.35
C LYS A 294 7.78 -13.49 -53.53
N THR A 295 8.88 -13.85 -54.15
CA THR A 295 9.55 -12.92 -55.04
C THR A 295 8.57 -12.71 -56.17
N ASP A 296 7.86 -11.58 -56.14
CA ASP A 296 7.20 -11.02 -57.32
C ASP A 296 8.32 -10.79 -58.36
N LEU A 297 8.64 -11.83 -59.12
CA LEU A 297 9.44 -11.71 -60.33
C LEU A 297 8.51 -11.05 -61.36
N PRO A 298 8.92 -9.91 -61.94
CA PRO A 298 8.05 -9.16 -62.82
C PRO A 298 7.72 -9.97 -64.08
N ASP A 299 6.47 -9.86 -64.54
CA ASP A 299 6.03 -10.36 -65.85
C ASP A 299 7.00 -9.90 -66.95
N GLU A 300 7.28 -10.78 -67.92
CA GLU A 300 8.20 -10.55 -69.06
C GLU A 300 7.78 -9.43 -70.03
N GLY A 301 6.87 -8.54 -69.63
CA GLY A 301 6.42 -7.37 -70.37
C GLY A 301 7.12 -6.06 -69.95
N ASP A 302 7.82 -5.47 -70.92
CA ASP A 302 8.51 -4.16 -70.92
C ASP A 302 9.11 -3.71 -69.57
N LEU A 303 10.28 -4.29 -69.28
CA LEU A 303 11.10 -3.98 -68.12
C LEU A 303 11.46 -2.49 -68.01
N ASN A 304 11.60 -1.79 -69.15
CA ASN A 304 11.94 -0.36 -69.17
C ASN A 304 10.76 0.49 -68.70
N ALA A 305 9.53 0.15 -69.10
CA ALA A 305 8.33 0.83 -68.63
C ALA A 305 8.06 0.60 -67.13
N GLN A 306 8.50 -0.54 -66.58
CA GLN A 306 8.46 -0.78 -65.13
C GLN A 306 9.55 0.01 -64.40
N TYR A 307 10.78 0.01 -64.92
CA TYR A 307 11.90 0.77 -64.35
C TYR A 307 11.58 2.27 -64.28
N GLN A 308 11.04 2.86 -65.36
CA GLN A 308 10.66 4.28 -65.36
C GLN A 308 9.56 4.60 -64.35
N ARG A 309 8.56 3.72 -64.19
CA ARG A 309 7.50 3.88 -63.17
C ARG A 309 8.03 3.85 -61.74
N GLU A 310 8.98 2.96 -61.44
CA GLU A 310 9.57 2.90 -60.10
C GLU A 310 10.49 4.09 -59.84
N VAL A 311 11.31 4.52 -60.81
CA VAL A 311 12.12 5.76 -60.71
C VAL A 311 11.24 6.98 -60.45
N GLU A 312 10.09 7.08 -61.12
CA GLU A 312 9.13 8.15 -60.90
C GLU A 312 8.51 8.08 -59.50
N LYS A 313 8.16 6.89 -58.99
CA LYS A 313 7.73 6.72 -57.60
C LYS A 313 8.80 7.15 -56.59
N PHE A 314 10.07 6.82 -56.81
CA PHE A 314 11.19 7.25 -55.95
C PHE A 314 11.44 8.76 -56.02
N SER A 315 11.09 9.42 -57.14
CA SER A 315 11.21 10.87 -57.29
C SER A 315 10.16 11.64 -56.46
N THR A 316 9.08 10.99 -56.06
CA THR A 316 8.05 11.59 -55.21
C THR A 316 8.42 11.47 -53.73
N LYS A 317 8.38 12.60 -52.99
CA LYS A 317 8.63 12.60 -51.54
C LYS A 317 7.57 11.75 -50.85
N PHE A 318 8.00 10.73 -50.10
CA PHE A 318 7.12 9.82 -49.36
C PHE A 318 6.10 10.62 -48.54
N LYS A 319 4.82 10.45 -48.87
CA LYS A 319 3.71 10.94 -48.06
C LYS A 319 3.24 9.77 -47.20
N GLU A 320 3.53 9.85 -45.92
CA GLU A 320 3.06 8.87 -44.94
C GLU A 320 1.52 8.84 -44.99
N VAL A 321 0.97 7.73 -45.47
CA VAL A 321 -0.48 7.50 -45.46
C VAL A 321 -0.87 7.31 -44.00
N LYS A 322 -1.39 8.37 -43.37
CA LYS A 322 -2.00 8.29 -42.04
C LYS A 322 -3.30 7.51 -42.17
N THR A 323 -3.22 6.19 -42.14
CA THR A 323 -4.40 5.34 -41.96
C THR A 323 -5.04 5.67 -40.61
N PRO A 324 -6.38 5.68 -40.52
CA PRO A 324 -7.02 5.78 -39.22
C PRO A 324 -6.53 4.63 -38.34
N PRO A 325 -6.20 4.89 -37.06
CA PRO A 325 -5.59 3.87 -36.21
C PRO A 325 -6.51 2.67 -36.05
N THR A 326 -5.96 1.48 -36.24
CA THR A 326 -6.65 0.20 -36.01
C THR A 326 -7.09 0.10 -34.54
N ALA A 327 -8.13 -0.67 -34.24
CA ALA A 327 -8.57 -0.92 -32.86
C ALA A 327 -7.41 -1.37 -31.94
N ALA A 328 -6.48 -2.19 -32.44
CA ALA A 328 -5.28 -2.60 -31.72
C ALA A 328 -4.35 -1.42 -31.38
N GLN A 329 -4.14 -0.48 -32.33
CA GLN A 329 -3.31 0.71 -32.12
C GLN A 329 -3.96 1.69 -31.13
N LEU A 330 -5.29 1.78 -31.14
CA LEU A 330 -6.03 2.57 -30.15
C LEU A 330 -5.89 1.98 -28.74
N GLN A 331 -5.99 0.65 -28.61
CA GLN A 331 -5.78 -0.05 -27.34
C GLN A 331 -4.35 0.09 -26.84
N GLU A 332 -3.35 -0.06 -27.71
CA GLU A 332 -1.94 0.13 -27.36
C GLU A 332 -1.67 1.56 -26.86
N LYS A 333 -2.19 2.58 -27.57
CA LYS A 333 -2.09 3.97 -27.14
C LYS A 333 -2.75 4.22 -25.78
N GLN A 334 -3.89 3.59 -25.51
CA GLN A 334 -4.55 3.66 -24.21
C GLN A 334 -3.71 3.00 -23.10
N MET A 335 -3.12 1.83 -23.39
CA MET A 335 -2.24 1.12 -22.46
C MET A 335 -0.96 1.91 -22.16
N ASP A 336 -0.39 2.59 -23.16
CA ASP A 336 0.78 3.44 -22.95
C ASP A 336 0.46 4.67 -22.10
N TYR A 337 -0.72 5.28 -22.30
CA TYR A 337 -1.22 6.31 -21.40
C TYR A 337 -1.35 5.78 -19.96
N TYR A 338 -1.88 4.57 -19.78
CA TYR A 338 -2.05 3.96 -18.45
C TYR A 338 -0.70 3.70 -17.76
N ARG A 339 0.28 3.19 -18.52
CA ARG A 339 1.67 2.99 -18.05
C ARG A 339 2.34 4.31 -17.69
N GLY A 340 2.06 5.39 -18.44
CA GLY A 340 2.54 6.73 -18.15
C GLY A 340 2.02 7.27 -16.82
N VAL A 341 0.70 7.19 -16.58
CA VAL A 341 0.09 7.61 -15.31
C VAL A 341 0.62 6.79 -14.13
N ARG A 342 0.73 5.46 -14.27
CA ARG A 342 1.39 4.60 -13.27
C ARG A 342 2.76 5.16 -12.90
N THR A 343 3.59 5.43 -13.89
CA THR A 343 4.98 5.87 -13.67
C THR A 343 5.00 7.18 -12.89
N GLY A 344 4.13 8.14 -13.22
CA GLY A 344 3.96 9.37 -12.45
C GLY A 344 3.55 9.13 -11.00
N VAL A 345 2.52 8.30 -10.76
CA VAL A 345 2.01 7.98 -9.41
C VAL A 345 3.10 7.30 -8.58
N VAL A 346 3.79 6.30 -9.12
CA VAL A 346 4.86 5.57 -8.43
C VAL A 346 6.03 6.50 -8.11
N LEU A 347 6.44 7.37 -9.03
CA LEU A 347 7.52 8.32 -8.79
C LEU A 347 7.16 9.30 -7.68
N ILE A 348 5.97 9.90 -7.70
CA ILE A 348 5.51 10.81 -6.62
C ILE A 348 5.47 10.07 -5.28
N TRP A 349 4.93 8.84 -5.27
CA TRP A 349 4.85 8.02 -4.07
C TRP A 349 6.23 7.68 -3.51
N MET A 350 7.18 7.29 -4.36
CA MET A 350 8.56 6.98 -3.96
C MET A 350 9.29 8.24 -3.45
N ILE A 351 9.21 9.35 -4.17
CA ILE A 351 9.87 10.61 -3.80
C ILE A 351 9.33 11.13 -2.48
N THR A 352 8.01 11.12 -2.27
CA THR A 352 7.41 11.59 -1.01
C THR A 352 7.76 10.71 0.18
N ASN A 353 7.78 9.38 0.02
CA ASN A 353 8.23 8.46 1.07
C ASN A 353 9.74 8.58 1.36
N PHE A 354 10.55 8.75 0.32
CA PHE A 354 11.99 8.99 0.48
C PHE A 354 12.27 10.32 1.17
N ALA A 355 11.57 11.39 0.79
CA ALA A 355 11.69 12.70 1.41
C ALA A 355 11.30 12.65 2.90
N LEU A 356 10.23 11.92 3.24
CA LEU A 356 9.86 11.67 4.63
C LEU A 356 10.98 10.98 5.41
N ALA A 357 11.53 9.89 4.85
CA ALA A 357 12.62 9.16 5.49
C ALA A 357 13.88 10.01 5.66
N ALA A 358 14.23 10.80 4.64
CA ALA A 358 15.40 11.68 4.65
C ALA A 358 15.25 12.81 5.67
N LEU A 359 14.08 13.43 5.77
CA LEU A 359 13.81 14.51 6.72
C LEU A 359 13.90 14.04 8.16
N VAL A 360 13.34 12.87 8.48
CA VAL A 360 13.37 12.32 9.83
C VAL A 360 14.80 11.91 10.21
N LEU A 361 15.50 11.19 9.33
CA LEU A 361 16.84 10.69 9.58
C LEU A 361 17.96 11.73 9.39
N SER A 362 17.65 12.97 8.96
CA SER A 362 18.65 13.96 8.55
C SER A 362 19.52 13.54 7.37
N SER A 363 19.16 12.47 6.64
CA SER A 363 20.00 11.96 5.57
C SER A 363 19.85 12.80 4.30
N ALA A 364 20.74 12.57 3.32
CA ALA A 364 20.77 13.29 2.04
C ALA A 364 21.10 14.80 2.12
N GLY A 365 21.91 15.22 3.11
CA GLY A 365 22.47 16.58 3.17
C GLY A 365 21.54 17.64 3.74
N LEU A 366 20.35 17.27 4.25
CA LEU A 366 19.45 18.18 4.96
C LEU A 366 20.04 18.72 6.27
N GLU A 367 21.08 18.08 6.82
CA GLU A 367 21.89 18.59 7.94
C GLU A 367 22.45 20.01 7.71
N ARG A 368 22.60 20.42 6.44
CA ARG A 368 23.12 21.74 6.06
C ARG A 368 22.05 22.82 5.89
N ILE A 369 20.77 22.43 5.87
CA ILE A 369 19.63 23.33 5.58
C ILE A 369 18.80 23.57 6.85
N THR A 370 18.90 22.71 7.85
CA THR A 370 18.25 22.91 9.15
C THR A 370 18.92 24.04 9.94
N PRO A 371 18.19 25.11 10.30
CA PRO A 371 18.73 26.18 11.13
C PRO A 371 18.90 25.67 12.56
N GLY A 372 20.13 25.31 12.93
CA GLY A 372 20.51 24.86 14.26
C GLY A 372 22.01 25.02 14.47
N GLY A 373 22.40 25.76 15.52
CA GLY A 373 23.80 25.96 15.89
C GLY A 373 24.37 24.90 16.83
N GLY A 374 23.67 23.77 17.01
CA GLY A 374 24.01 22.71 17.96
C GLY A 374 24.72 21.50 17.33
N ASN A 375 24.99 20.49 18.16
CA ASN A 375 25.51 19.19 17.71
C ASN A 375 24.49 18.51 16.78
N GLN A 376 24.77 18.49 15.47
CA GLN A 376 23.90 17.94 14.42
C GLN A 376 23.40 16.51 14.71
N GLN A 377 24.24 15.68 15.33
CA GLN A 377 23.89 14.31 15.69
C GLN A 377 22.82 14.23 16.78
N GLN A 378 22.86 15.12 17.77
CA GLN A 378 21.86 15.16 18.85
C GLN A 378 20.50 15.67 18.33
N GLU A 379 20.52 16.66 17.44
CA GLU A 379 19.30 17.16 16.78
C GLU A 379 18.63 16.07 15.94
N ALA A 380 19.41 15.26 15.20
CA ALA A 380 18.89 14.15 14.42
C ALA A 380 18.22 13.06 15.29
N ILE A 381 18.83 12.72 16.42
CA ILE A 381 18.26 11.78 17.40
C ILE A 381 16.96 12.34 17.98
N ASN A 382 16.94 13.61 18.38
CA ASN A 382 15.75 14.25 18.95
C ASN A 382 14.57 14.26 17.96
N ARG A 383 14.81 14.59 16.69
CA ARG A 383 13.75 14.56 15.66
C ARG A 383 13.23 13.15 15.40
N SER A 384 14.13 12.16 15.33
CA SER A 384 13.74 10.75 15.17
C SER A 384 12.85 10.29 16.34
N ASN A 385 13.19 10.68 17.56
CA ASN A 385 12.40 10.38 18.76
C ASN A 385 11.02 11.06 18.71
N ILE A 386 10.96 12.36 18.39
CA ILE A 386 9.70 13.10 18.25
C ILE A 386 8.81 12.45 17.18
N TYR A 387 9.38 12.10 16.03
CA TYR A 387 8.65 11.45 14.95
C TYR A 387 8.07 10.10 15.39
N MET A 388 8.88 9.26 16.04
CA MET A 388 8.41 7.98 16.58
C MET A 388 7.27 8.15 17.58
N THR A 389 7.36 9.15 18.48
CA THR A 389 6.28 9.48 19.41
C THR A 389 5.01 9.86 18.66
N ILE A 390 5.09 10.73 17.65
CA ILE A 390 3.94 11.14 16.83
C ILE A 390 3.30 9.93 16.15
N VAL A 391 4.10 9.05 15.53
CA VAL A 391 3.59 7.85 14.85
C VAL A 391 2.91 6.91 15.84
N LEU A 392 3.53 6.63 16.99
CA LEU A 392 2.97 5.74 18.01
C LEU A 392 1.63 6.28 18.55
N TRP A 393 1.56 7.56 18.90
CA TRP A 393 0.33 8.18 19.37
C TRP A 393 -0.74 8.25 18.28
N SER A 394 -0.36 8.48 17.03
CA SER A 394 -1.30 8.46 15.91
C SER A 394 -1.92 7.07 15.73
N VAL A 395 -1.12 6.01 15.79
CA VAL A 395 -1.62 4.62 15.76
C VAL A 395 -2.55 4.35 16.93
N ALA A 396 -2.19 4.80 18.14
CA ALA A 396 -3.04 4.66 19.33
C ALA A 396 -4.39 5.37 19.18
N VAL A 397 -4.40 6.61 18.68
CA VAL A 397 -5.62 7.39 18.42
C VAL A 397 -6.48 6.73 17.34
N LEU A 398 -5.88 6.28 16.23
CA LEU A 398 -6.60 5.60 15.15
C LEU A 398 -7.22 4.28 15.61
N SER A 399 -6.48 3.46 16.37
CA SER A 399 -7.00 2.23 16.97
C SER A 399 -8.09 2.52 18.01
N GLY A 400 -7.91 3.56 18.83
CA GLY A 400 -8.90 4.02 19.80
C GLY A 400 -10.21 4.47 19.15
N PHE A 401 -10.12 5.20 18.03
CA PHE A 401 -11.30 5.61 17.27
C PHE A 401 -12.08 4.40 16.73
N LYS A 402 -11.39 3.41 16.17
CA LYS A 402 -12.01 2.14 15.73
C LYS A 402 -12.70 1.41 16.90
N PHE A 403 -12.05 1.38 18.06
CA PHE A 403 -12.60 0.78 19.27
C PHE A 403 -13.87 1.48 19.74
N LEU A 404 -13.87 2.82 19.78
CA LEU A 404 -15.05 3.60 20.14
C LEU A 404 -16.20 3.35 19.18
N GLY A 405 -15.94 3.27 17.87
CA GLY A 405 -16.95 2.90 16.87
C GLY A 405 -17.49 1.49 17.07
N ALA A 406 -16.63 0.53 17.41
CA ALA A 406 -17.02 -0.84 17.73
C ALA A 406 -17.88 -0.92 19.00
N MET A 407 -17.54 -0.18 20.06
CA MET A 407 -18.33 -0.12 21.29
C MET A 407 -19.67 0.57 21.05
N TRP A 408 -19.68 1.66 20.28
CA TRP A 408 -20.91 2.35 19.87
C TRP A 408 -21.85 1.41 19.11
N PHE A 409 -21.33 0.62 18.16
CA PHE A 409 -22.12 -0.39 17.45
C PHE A 409 -22.80 -1.38 18.40
N LEU A 410 -22.08 -1.89 19.41
CA LEU A 410 -22.64 -2.82 20.38
C LEU A 410 -23.73 -2.18 21.25
N VAL A 411 -23.52 -0.95 21.70
CA VAL A 411 -24.54 -0.18 22.45
C VAL A 411 -25.79 -0.01 21.60
N VAL A 412 -25.65 0.46 20.35
CA VAL A 412 -26.78 0.65 19.43
C VAL A 412 -27.50 -0.66 19.16
N ARG A 413 -26.76 -1.76 18.97
CA ARG A 413 -27.32 -3.10 18.77
C ARG A 413 -28.17 -3.56 19.94
N MET A 414 -27.73 -3.34 21.19
CA MET A 414 -28.51 -3.72 22.38
C MET A 414 -29.90 -3.09 22.37
N PHE A 415 -30.03 -1.85 21.87
CA PHE A 415 -31.31 -1.14 21.82
C PHE A 415 -32.12 -1.39 20.54
N ARG A 416 -31.47 -1.61 19.39
CA ARG A 416 -32.14 -1.72 18.08
C ARG A 416 -32.35 -3.16 17.60
N GLY A 417 -31.72 -4.16 18.23
CA GLY A 417 -31.92 -5.57 17.92
C GLY A 417 -31.37 -6.03 16.56
N VAL A 418 -30.46 -5.27 15.95
CA VAL A 418 -29.85 -5.55 14.63
C VAL A 418 -28.43 -6.07 14.76
#